data_AF-A0A6G7BXF7-F1
#
_entry.id   AF-A0A6G7BXF7-F1
#
_cell.length_a   1.000
_cell.length_b   1.000
_cell.length_c   1.000
_cell.angle_alpha   90.00
_cell.angle_beta   90.00
_cell.angle_gamma   90.00
#
_symmetry.space_group_name_H-M   'P 1'
#
loop_
_entity.id
_entity.type
_entity.pdbx_description
1 polymer ?
#
loop_
_entity_poly.entity_id
_entity_poly.type
_entity_poly.pdbx_seq_one_letter_code
_entity_poly.pdbx_strand_id
1 'polypeptide(L)'
;MTQAELKDNFRTLLAINPPLKEIEELFCKAVQCGALNFADEEQDSYRSAKIIYHAILCAMADNWQPLAKENREHAENLKIFL
;
A
#
# COMPACT_ATOMS: atom_id res chain seq x y z
N MET A 1 -14.32 11.60 20.06
CA MET A 1 -13.41 10.44 20.09
C MET A 1 -12.12 10.85 20.77
N THR A 2 -11.67 10.07 21.75
CA THR A 2 -10.37 10.25 22.41
C THR A 2 -9.24 9.63 21.59
N GLN A 3 -7.98 9.93 21.92
CA GLN A 3 -6.83 9.30 21.24
C GLN A 3 -6.79 7.77 21.43
N ALA A 4 -7.19 7.29 22.61
CA ALA A 4 -7.25 5.85 22.90
C ALA A 4 -8.28 5.16 22.00
N GLU A 5 -9.48 5.73 21.91
CA GLU A 5 -10.54 5.22 21.03
C GLU A 5 -10.12 5.24 19.55
N LEU A 6 -9.43 6.31 19.09
CA LEU A 6 -8.90 6.37 17.73
C LEU A 6 -7.90 5.24 17.46
N LYS A 7 -6.99 4.98 18.40
CA LYS A 7 -5.99 3.91 18.28
C LYS A 7 -6.63 2.54 18.18
N ASP A 8 -7.67 2.28 18.94
CA ASP A 8 -8.39 1.01 18.92
C ASP A 8 -9.25 0.85 17.64
N ASN A 9 -9.86 1.93 17.17
CA ASN A 9 -10.53 1.96 15.86
C ASN A 9 -9.55 1.67 14.72
N PHE A 10 -8.35 2.26 14.75
CA PHE A 10 -7.32 2.04 13.75
C PHE A 10 -6.81 0.58 13.75
N ARG A 11 -6.59 0.00 14.94
CA ARG A 11 -6.22 -1.43 15.06
C ARG A 11 -7.30 -2.35 14.50
N THR A 12 -8.55 -2.07 14.83
CA THR A 12 -9.70 -2.82 14.31
C THR A 12 -9.78 -2.73 12.78
N LEU A 13 -9.55 -1.55 12.21
CA LEU A 13 -9.50 -1.34 10.76
C LEU A 13 -8.44 -2.23 10.09
N LEU A 14 -7.22 -2.27 10.64
CA LEU A 14 -6.13 -3.12 10.13
C LEU A 14 -6.40 -4.62 10.27
N ALA A 15 -7.11 -5.03 11.32
CA ALA A 15 -7.48 -6.43 11.52
C ALA A 15 -8.54 -6.90 10.52
N ILE A 16 -9.50 -6.03 10.19
CA ILE A 16 -10.55 -6.31 9.20
C ILE A 16 -10.00 -6.24 7.76
N ASN A 17 -9.00 -5.39 7.51
CA ASN A 17 -8.37 -5.22 6.20
C ASN A 17 -6.86 -5.49 6.31
N PRO A 18 -6.44 -6.78 6.40
CA PRO A 18 -5.03 -7.12 6.59
C PRO A 18 -4.19 -6.67 5.37
N PRO A 19 -3.31 -5.67 5.50
CA PRO A 19 -2.59 -5.12 4.34
C PRO A 19 -1.68 -6.15 3.68
N LEU A 20 -1.09 -7.05 4.47
CA LEU A 20 -0.18 -8.09 3.98
C LEU A 20 -0.86 -9.04 2.97
N LYS A 21 -2.12 -9.39 3.20
CA LYS A 21 -2.86 -10.27 2.30
C LYS A 21 -3.05 -9.61 0.93
N GLU A 22 -3.43 -8.34 0.90
CA GLU A 22 -3.58 -7.60 -0.36
C GLU A 22 -2.24 -7.42 -1.08
N ILE A 23 -1.15 -7.17 -0.32
CA ILE A 23 0.21 -7.11 -0.87
C ILE A 23 0.59 -8.43 -1.55
N GLU A 24 0.35 -9.58 -0.91
CA GLU A 24 0.63 -10.90 -1.48
C GLU A 24 -0.17 -11.17 -2.76
N GLU A 25 -1.46 -10.83 -2.77
CA GLU A 25 -2.33 -10.96 -3.95
C GLU A 25 -1.86 -10.09 -5.12
N LEU A 26 -1.48 -8.83 -4.85
CA LEU A 26 -0.97 -7.91 -5.87
C LEU A 26 0.44 -8.29 -6.34
N PHE A 27 1.28 -8.84 -5.47
CA PHE A 27 2.59 -9.38 -5.83
C PHE A 27 2.46 -10.52 -6.84
N CYS A 28 1.58 -11.48 -6.58
CA CYS A 28 1.30 -12.57 -7.53
C CYS A 28 0.88 -12.03 -8.91
N LYS A 29 0.00 -11.02 -8.95
CA LYS A 29 -0.42 -10.36 -10.20
C LYS A 29 0.76 -9.67 -10.90
N ALA A 30 1.61 -8.96 -10.16
CA ALA A 30 2.76 -8.23 -10.70
C ALA A 30 3.81 -9.17 -11.31
N VAL A 31 4.04 -10.34 -10.70
CA VAL A 31 4.97 -11.34 -11.25
C VAL A 31 4.38 -12.04 -12.47
N GLN A 32 3.08 -12.32 -12.46
CA GLN A 32 2.39 -13.04 -13.55
C GLN A 32 2.15 -12.19 -14.80
N CYS A 33 2.11 -10.86 -14.70
CA CYS A 33 1.77 -10.00 -15.83
C CYS A 33 2.89 -9.84 -16.87
N GLY A 34 4.12 -10.22 -16.54
CA GLY A 34 5.27 -10.15 -17.46
C GLY A 34 5.73 -8.72 -17.79
N ALA A 35 5.29 -7.71 -17.04
CA ALA A 35 5.65 -6.31 -17.28
C ALA A 35 7.11 -5.98 -16.92
N LEU A 36 7.76 -6.81 -16.09
CA LEU A 36 9.15 -6.68 -15.71
C LEU A 36 9.98 -7.80 -16.32
N ASN A 37 11.16 -7.45 -16.84
CA ASN A 37 12.16 -8.42 -17.26
C ASN A 37 13.16 -8.64 -16.11
N PHE A 38 13.23 -9.87 -15.62
CA PHE A 38 14.11 -10.28 -14.53
C PHE A 38 15.43 -10.92 -15.02
N ALA A 39 15.58 -11.13 -16.33
CA ALA A 39 16.70 -11.89 -16.90
C ALA A 39 18.07 -11.23 -16.64
N ASP A 40 18.10 -9.90 -16.52
CA ASP A 40 19.32 -9.10 -16.29
C ASP A 40 19.43 -8.58 -14.85
N GLU A 41 18.67 -9.15 -13.91
CA GLU A 41 18.71 -8.69 -12.53
C GLU A 41 19.95 -9.24 -11.81
N GLU A 42 20.75 -8.34 -11.26
CA GLU A 42 21.96 -8.71 -10.50
C GLU A 42 21.58 -9.60 -9.31
N GLN A 43 22.39 -10.64 -9.10
CA GLN A 43 22.29 -11.48 -7.90
C GLN A 43 22.44 -10.58 -6.66
N ASP A 44 21.55 -10.76 -5.67
CA ASP A 44 21.42 -9.93 -4.46
C ASP A 44 20.86 -8.50 -4.66
N SER A 45 20.35 -8.17 -5.85
CA SER A 45 19.63 -6.92 -6.06
C SER A 45 18.20 -6.99 -5.55
N TYR A 46 17.80 -5.98 -4.77
CA TYR A 46 16.40 -5.75 -4.41
C TYR A 46 15.68 -4.81 -5.38
N ARG A 47 16.23 -4.55 -6.57
CA ARG A 47 15.70 -3.53 -7.49
C ARG A 47 14.27 -3.86 -7.93
N SER A 48 14.03 -5.00 -8.55
CA SER A 48 12.68 -5.38 -8.99
C SER A 48 11.75 -5.58 -7.81
N ALA A 49 12.24 -6.16 -6.71
CA ALA A 49 11.47 -6.28 -5.48
C ALA A 49 10.96 -4.91 -4.98
N LYS A 50 11.82 -3.87 -4.99
CA LYS A 50 11.44 -2.49 -4.64
C LYS A 50 10.47 -1.87 -5.65
N ILE A 51 10.67 -2.11 -6.94
CA ILE A 51 9.77 -1.63 -8.00
C ILE A 51 8.36 -2.24 -7.82
N ILE A 52 8.29 -3.56 -7.63
CA ILE A 52 7.03 -4.27 -7.40
C ILE A 52 6.38 -3.77 -6.12
N TYR A 53 7.13 -3.70 -5.01
CA TYR A 53 6.59 -3.24 -3.74
C TYR A 53 6.06 -1.81 -3.81
N HIS A 54 6.79 -0.90 -4.46
CA HIS A 54 6.32 0.47 -4.70
C HIS A 54 5.01 0.49 -5.51
N ALA A 55 4.95 -0.25 -6.62
CA ALA A 55 3.76 -0.31 -7.47
C ALA A 55 2.53 -0.86 -6.70
N ILE A 56 2.73 -1.87 -5.85
CA ILE A 56 1.69 -2.41 -4.97
C ILE A 56 1.18 -1.33 -4.01
N LEU A 57 2.08 -0.61 -3.32
CA LEU A 57 1.69 0.43 -2.37
C LEU A 57 0.92 1.57 -3.05
N CYS A 58 1.32 1.96 -4.26
CA CYS A 58 0.57 2.94 -5.05
C CYS A 58 -0.83 2.44 -5.40
N ALA A 59 -0.96 1.22 -5.90
CA ALA A 59 -2.25 0.63 -6.24
C ALA A 59 -3.18 0.53 -5.01
N MET A 60 -2.65 0.13 -3.86
CA MET A 60 -3.40 0.11 -2.60
C MET A 60 -3.82 1.52 -2.17
N ALA A 61 -2.92 2.50 -2.25
CA ALA A 61 -3.22 3.88 -1.90
C ALA A 61 -4.34 4.47 -2.80
N ASP A 62 -4.32 4.16 -4.09
CA ASP A 62 -5.36 4.56 -5.04
C ASP A 62 -6.71 3.91 -4.69
N ASN A 63 -6.71 2.61 -4.37
CA ASN A 63 -7.91 1.86 -3.99
C ASN A 63 -8.50 2.33 -2.65
N TRP A 64 -7.66 2.75 -1.71
CA TRP A 64 -8.06 3.15 -0.36
C TRP A 64 -8.26 4.66 -0.21
N GLN A 65 -8.17 5.42 -1.30
CA GLN A 65 -8.35 6.86 -1.25
C GLN A 65 -9.75 7.21 -0.72
N PRO A 66 -9.88 8.16 0.22
CA PRO A 66 -11.20 8.57 0.68
C PRO A 66 -12.07 9.09 -0.47
N LEU A 67 -13.34 8.69 -0.52
CA LEU A 67 -14.23 9.07 -1.63
C LEU A 67 -14.63 10.56 -1.55
N ALA A 68 -14.99 11.02 -0.35
CA ALA A 68 -15.38 12.40 -0.10
C ALA A 68 -14.19 13.36 -0.27
N LYS A 69 -14.44 14.51 -0.92
CA LYS A 69 -13.40 15.52 -1.19
C LYS A 69 -12.72 16.01 0.08
N GLU A 70 -13.51 16.35 1.11
CA GLU A 70 -13.01 16.84 2.40
C GLU A 70 -12.06 15.82 3.06
N ASN A 71 -12.39 14.53 3.02
CA ASN A 71 -11.53 13.48 3.57
C ASN A 71 -10.22 13.32 2.79
N ARG A 72 -10.24 13.55 1.47
CA ARG A 72 -9.01 13.57 0.65
C ARG A 72 -8.13 14.74 1.02
N GLU A 73 -8.70 15.92 1.18
CA GLU A 73 -7.97 17.11 1.63
C GLU A 73 -7.34 16.88 3.02
N HIS A 74 -8.06 16.24 3.94
CA HIS A 74 -7.50 15.84 5.23
C HIS A 74 -6.36 14.83 5.10
N ALA A 75 -6.49 13.83 4.22
CA ALA A 75 -5.44 12.85 3.97
C ALA A 75 -4.18 13.50 3.38
N GLU A 76 -4.32 14.40 2.39
CA GLU A 76 -3.18 15.12 1.80
C GLU A 76 -2.49 16.04 2.81
N ASN A 77 -3.26 16.75 3.64
CA ASN A 77 -2.69 17.57 4.70
C ASN A 77 -1.91 16.72 5.72
N LEU A 78 -2.41 15.53 6.07
CA LEU A 78 -1.73 14.62 6.99
C LEU A 78 -0.41 14.11 6.41
N LYS A 79 -0.35 13.81 5.10
CA LYS A 79 0.87 13.32 4.42
C LYS A 79 2.05 14.29 4.51
N ILE A 80 1.83 15.58 4.71
CA ILE A 80 2.92 16.57 4.88
C ILE A 80 3.76 16.27 6.13
N PHE A 81 3.19 15.56 7.10
CA PHE A 81 3.82 15.25 8.39
C PHE A 81 4.32 13.80 8.50
N LEU A 82 4.13 12.98 7.46
CA LEU A 82 4.54 11.58 7.40
C LEU A 82 5.74 11.43 6.46
#